data_AF-A0A7Y8WH47-F1
#
_entry.id   AF-A0A7Y8WH47-F1
#
_cell.length_a   1.000
_cell.length_b   1.000
_cell.length_c   1.000
_cell.angle_alpha   90.00
_cell.angle_beta   90.00
_cell.angle_gamma   90.00
#
_symmetry.space_group_name_H-M   'P 1'
#
loop_
_entity.id
_entity.type
_entity.pdbx_description
1 polymer ?
#
loop_
_entity_poly.entity_id
_entity_poly.type
_entity_poly.pdbx_seq_one_letter_code
_entity_poly.pdbx_strand_id
1 'polypeptide(L)' 'MLVLLSLLIITGVCLFLALKKKRPFFLAVPILSIFAYFLIQIILVPAPFIETVKFIFSLR' A
#
# COMPACT_ATOMS: atom_id res chain seq x y z
N MET A 1 -12.13 -0.26 10.50
CA MET A 1 -11.65 -0.93 11.73
C MET A 1 -10.82 -2.18 11.45
N LEU A 2 -11.33 -3.15 10.67
CA LEU A 2 -10.63 -4.40 10.35
C LEU A 2 -9.26 -4.21 9.68
N VAL A 3 -9.15 -3.26 8.74
CA VAL A 3 -7.88 -2.97 8.02
C VAL A 3 -6.79 -2.41 8.94
N LEU A 4 -7.17 -1.61 9.93
CA LEU A 4 -6.23 -1.07 10.92
C LEU A 4 -5.71 -2.17 11.85
N LEU A 5 -6.59 -3.06 12.30
CA LEU A 5 -6.24 -4.21 13.13
C LEU A 5 -5.29 -5.18 12.40
N SER A 6 -5.53 -5.45 11.12
CA SER A 6 -4.63 -6.32 10.33
C SER A 6 -3.25 -5.69 10.13
N LEU A 7 -3.17 -4.40 9.83
CA LEU A 7 -1.90 -3.68 9.71
C LEU A 7 -1.11 -3.67 11.03
N LEU A 8 -1.79 -3.55 12.17
CA LEU A 8 -1.17 -3.54 13.49
C LEU A 8 -0.58 -4.91 13.85
N ILE A 9 -1.29 -5.99 13.55
CA ILE A 9 -0.81 -7.37 13.73
C ILE A 9 0.41 -7.63 12.83
N ILE A 10 0.33 -7.27 11.54
CA ILE A 10 1.44 -7.44 10.59
C ILE A 10 2.68 -6.69 11.06
N THR A 11 2.51 -5.46 11.54
CA THR A 11 3.61 -4.63 12.03
C THR A 11 4.23 -5.22 13.30
N GLY A 12 3.41 -5.67 14.26
CA GLY A 12 3.89 -6.30 15.48
C GLY A 12 4.68 -7.58 15.22
N VAL A 13 4.19 -8.44 14.32
CA VAL A 13 4.88 -9.68 13.92
C VAL A 13 6.18 -9.37 13.19
N CYS A 14 6.20 -8.39 12.28
CA CYS A 14 7.42 -7.97 11.59
C CYS A 14 8.46 -7.41 12.56
N LEU A 15 8.05 -6.57 13.52
CA LEU A 15 8.93 -6.00 14.52
C LEU A 15 9.56 -7.10 15.39
N PHE A 16 8.72 -8.04 15.87
CA PHE A 16 9.19 -9.17 16.67
C PHE A 16 10.19 -10.05 15.92
N LEU A 17 9.90 -10.38 14.66
CA LEU A 17 10.80 -11.18 13.82
C LEU A 17 12.08 -10.42 13.46
N ALA A 18 12.01 -9.12 13.20
CA ALA A 18 13.16 -8.28 12.90
C ALA A 18 14.14 -8.21 14.07
N LEU A 19 13.61 -8.02 15.29
CA LEU A 19 14.39 -7.97 16.53
C LEU A 19 14.97 -9.35 16.88
N LYS A 20 14.16 -10.42 16.78
CA LYS A 20 14.60 -11.79 17.08
C LYS A 20 15.68 -12.29 16.12
N LYS A 21 15.56 -11.98 14.83
CA LYS A 21 16.47 -12.49 13.78
C LYS A 21 17.64 -11.54 13.49
N LYS A 22 17.69 -10.35 14.12
CA LYS A 22 18.63 -9.24 13.84
C LYS A 22 18.76 -8.91 12.34
N ARG A 23 17.70 -9.16 11.57
CA ARG A 23 17.63 -8.87 10.14
C ARG A 23 16.63 -7.73 9.95
N PRO A 24 17.09 -6.46 9.89
CA PRO A 24 16.20 -5.31 9.78
C PRO A 24 15.38 -5.31 8.47
N PHE A 25 15.75 -6.16 7.51
CA PHE A 25 15.00 -6.40 6.28
C PHE A 25 13.52 -6.76 6.53
N PHE A 26 13.17 -7.40 7.66
CA PHE A 26 11.76 -7.66 8.00
C PHE A 26 10.94 -6.39 8.27
N LEU A 27 11.57 -5.25 8.58
CA LEU A 27 10.87 -3.95 8.67
C LEU A 27 10.53 -3.36 7.30
N ALA A 28 11.10 -3.85 6.20
CA ALA A 28 10.69 -3.43 4.86
C ALA A 28 9.31 -3.99 4.47
N VAL A 29 8.89 -5.11 5.08
CA VAL A 29 7.60 -5.76 4.83
C VAL A 29 6.40 -4.84 5.10
N PRO A 30 6.27 -4.15 6.26
CA PRO A 30 5.17 -3.22 6.49
C PRO A 30 5.19 -2.03 5.51
N ILE A 31 6.36 -1.52 5.15
CA ILE A 31 6.50 -0.43 4.16
C ILE A 31 6.04 -0.91 2.77
N LEU A 32 6.47 -2.09 2.35
CA LEU A 32 6.07 -2.72 1.08
C LEU A 32 4.58 -3.02 1.03
N SER A 33 3.97 -3.45 2.14
CA SER A 33 2.52 -3.68 2.22
C SER A 33 1.72 -2.39 2.02
N ILE A 34 2.15 -1.27 2.61
CA ILE A 34 1.52 0.04 2.40
C ILE A 34 1.69 0.49 0.95
N PHE A 35 2.89 0.32 0.39
CA PHE A 35 3.19 0.69 -0.99
C PHE A 35 2.34 -0.12 -1.99
N ALA A 36 2.25 -1.44 -1.80
CA ALA A 36 1.42 -2.32 -2.63
C ALA A 36 -0.08 -1.96 -2.53
N TYR A 37 -0.57 -1.67 -1.33
CA TYR A 37 -1.95 -1.21 -1.14
C TYR A 37 -2.23 0.11 -1.89
N PHE A 38 -1.30 1.06 -1.83
CA PHE A 38 -1.38 2.31 -2.61
C PHE A 38 -1.40 2.05 -4.11
N LEU A 39 -0.52 1.18 -4.59
CA LEU A 39 -0.39 0.86 -6.01
C LEU A 39 -1.66 0.17 -6.53
N ILE A 40 -2.23 -0.74 -5.74
CA ILE A 40 -3.54 -1.34 -6.00
C ILE A 40 -4.63 -0.27 -6.03
N GLN A 41 -4.68 0.67 -5.08
CA GLN A 41 -5.64 1.77 -5.13
C GLN A 41 -5.49 2.61 -6.40
N ILE A 42 -4.27 2.98 -6.80
CA ILE A 42 -4.02 3.77 -8.01
C ILE A 42 -4.52 3.03 -9.26
N ILE A 43 -4.26 1.72 -9.34
CA ILE A 43 -4.74 0.88 -10.45
C ILE A 43 -6.27 0.72 -10.40
N LEU A 44 -6.84 0.57 -9.20
CA LEU A 44 -8.27 0.37 -8.98
C LEU A 44 -9.09 1.65 -9.05
N VAL A 45 -8.49 2.84 -9.05
CA VAL A 45 -9.21 4.11 -9.29
C VAL A 45 -9.83 4.03 -10.69
N PRO A 46 -11.15 3.82 -10.82
CA PRO A 46 -11.78 3.62 -12.10
C PRO A 46 -12.40 4.93 -12.56
N ALA A 47 -12.04 5.37 -13.77
CA ALA A 47 -12.65 6.45 -14.57
C ALA A 47 -12.17 7.91 -14.38
N PRO A 48 -12.06 8.55 -13.20
CA PRO A 48 -11.89 10.00 -13.17
C PRO A 48 -10.54 10.43 -13.72
N PHE A 49 -9.48 9.64 -13.64
CA PHE A 49 -8.19 10.05 -14.22
C PHE A 49 -8.23 10.08 -15.76
N ILE A 50 -8.72 9.02 -16.39
CA ILE A 50 -8.85 8.97 -17.85
C ILE A 50 -9.90 9.98 -18.35
N GLU A 51 -11.02 10.11 -17.65
CA GLU A 51 -12.04 11.12 -17.96
C GLU A 51 -11.51 12.56 -17.74
N THR A 52 -10.67 12.79 -16.73
CA THR A 52 -10.01 14.10 -16.52
C THR A 52 -8.98 14.40 -17.59
N VAL A 53 -8.19 13.40 -18.02
CA VAL A 53 -7.24 13.58 -19.13
C VAL A 53 -7.99 13.84 -20.43
N LYS A 54 -9.06 13.10 -20.74
CA LYS A 54 -9.92 13.37 -21.91
C LYS A 54 -10.55 14.76 -21.85
N PHE A 55 -11.02 15.20 -20.68
CA PHE A 55 -11.58 16.54 -20.46
C PHE A 55 -10.53 17.64 -20.65
N ILE A 56 -9.34 17.52 -20.06
CA ILE A 56 -8.25 18.51 -20.19
C ILE A 56 -7.75 18.60 -21.63
N PHE A 57 -7.59 17.48 -22.31
CA PHE A 57 -7.05 17.44 -23.68
C PHE A 57 -8.14 17.48 -24.76
N SER A 58 -9.42 17.60 -24.40
CA SER A 58 -10.56 17.56 -25.32
C SER A 58 -10.51 16.39 -26.32
N LEU A 59 -10.04 15.23 -25.84
CA LEU A 59 -9.95 14.02 -26.64
C LEU A 59 -11.33 13.37 -26.70
N ARG A 60 -11.96 13.37 -27.89
CA ARG A 60 -13.29 12.81 -28.14
C ARG A 60 -13.27 11.28 -28.20
#